data_AF-A0A4Q5QXB0-F1
#
_entry.id   AF-A0A4Q5QXB0-F1
#
_cell.length_a   1.000
_cell.length_b   1.000
_cell.length_c   1.000
_cell.angle_alpha   90.00
_cell.angle_beta   90.00
_cell.angle_gamma   90.00
#
_symmetry.space_group_name_H-M   'P 1'
#
loop_
_entity.id
_entity.type
_entity.pdbx_description
1 polymer ?
#
loop_
_entity_poly.entity_id
_entity_poly.type
_entity_poly.pdbx_seq_one_letter_code
_entity_poly.pdbx_strand_id
1 'polypeptide(L)'
;MSNVIIGIIGVIMFIGLAIAGATYYGPALVGSKIDAQASEYLSQSSQIARAIEAYSSDNGKLPVDGSGTQPVSILVSSGYMKVAPPGGRSPWIWSVQAKALLTPAGADNNEGTKVCVAARKRAGMANPTQIKACDGSGGALQKADPCCLM
;
A
#
# COMPACT_ATOMS: atom_id res chain seq x y z
N MET A 1 15.92 46.97 28.89
CA MET A 1 15.73 46.89 27.43
C MET A 1 16.47 45.71 26.78
N SER A 2 17.55 45.19 27.36
CA SER A 2 18.35 44.07 26.80
C SER A 2 17.60 42.72 26.73
N ASN A 3 16.73 42.40 27.71
CA ASN A 3 15.96 41.15 27.73
C ASN A 3 14.93 41.01 26.60
N VAL A 4 14.42 42.14 26.07
CA VAL A 4 13.47 42.14 24.96
C VAL A 4 14.18 41.81 23.65
N ILE A 5 15.40 42.30 23.47
CA ILE A 5 16.20 42.08 22.25
C ILE A 5 16.64 40.62 22.14
N ILE A 6 17.08 40.01 23.25
CA ILE A 6 17.42 38.58 23.30
C ILE A 6 16.19 37.68 23.06
N GLY A 7 15.01 38.07 23.57
CA GLY A 7 13.76 37.38 23.28
C GLY A 7 13.40 37.40 21.79
N ILE A 8 13.57 38.53 21.11
CA ILE A 8 13.28 38.66 19.68
C ILE A 8 14.25 37.81 18.84
N ILE A 9 15.54 37.81 19.17
CA ILE A 9 16.55 37.00 18.45
C ILE A 9 16.26 35.49 18.63
N GLY A 10 15.89 35.06 19.84
CA GLY A 10 15.52 33.66 20.09
C GLY A 10 14.31 33.20 19.28
N VAL A 11 13.28 34.05 19.16
CA VAL A 11 12.09 33.76 18.35
C VAL A 11 12.44 33.68 16.86
N ILE A 12 13.28 34.59 16.35
CA ILE A 12 13.70 34.57 14.93
C ILE A 12 14.50 33.29 14.61
N MET A 13 15.39 32.85 15.50
CA MET A 13 16.11 31.58 15.32
C MET A 13 15.16 30.37 15.33
N PHE A 14 14.18 30.36 16.22
CA PHE A 14 13.22 29.26 16.32
C PHE A 14 12.33 29.17 15.08
N ILE A 15 11.88 30.32 14.55
CA ILE A 15 11.14 30.40 13.29
C ILE A 15 12.01 29.94 12.12
N GLY A 16 13.28 30.36 12.07
CA GLY A 16 14.23 29.93 11.04
C GLY A 16 14.44 28.41 11.03
N LEU A 17 14.62 27.79 12.20
CA LEU A 17 14.72 26.34 12.31
C LEU A 17 13.42 25.62 11.95
N ALA A 18 12.26 26.17 12.31
CA ALA A 18 10.97 25.59 11.95
C ALA A 18 10.73 25.59 10.44
N ILE A 19 11.08 26.68 9.76
CA ILE A 19 10.99 26.80 8.29
C ILE A 19 11.99 25.85 7.61
N ALA A 20 13.24 25.79 8.11
CA ALA A 20 14.24 24.86 7.60
C ALA A 20 13.81 23.39 7.81
N GLY A 21 13.23 23.08 8.97
CA GLY A 21 12.67 21.78 9.29
C GLY A 21 11.53 21.37 8.35
N ALA A 22 10.55 22.26 8.15
CA ALA A 22 9.40 21.99 7.30
C ALA A 22 9.77 21.85 5.81
N THR A 23 10.73 22.63 5.33
CA THR A 23 11.12 22.63 3.91
C THR A 23 12.09 21.51 3.55
N TYR A 24 13.03 21.17 4.44
CA TYR A 24 14.06 20.17 4.16
C TYR A 24 13.64 18.75 4.56
N TYR A 25 13.06 18.57 5.74
CA TYR A 25 12.68 17.24 6.22
C TYR A 25 11.30 16.79 5.74
N GLY A 26 10.40 17.72 5.39
CA GLY A 26 9.06 17.40 4.90
C GLY A 26 9.06 16.42 3.72
N PRO A 27 9.77 16.71 2.61
CA PRO A 27 9.81 15.82 1.44
C PRO A 27 10.46 14.45 1.72
N ALA A 28 11.51 14.41 2.55
CA ALA A 28 12.21 13.18 2.90
C ALA A 28 11.36 12.24 3.77
N LEU A 29 10.59 12.80 4.71
CA LEU A 29 9.66 12.04 5.55
C LEU A 29 8.50 11.47 4.71
N VAL A 30 7.97 12.24 3.76
CA VAL A 30 6.92 11.76 2.84
C VAL A 30 7.44 10.63 1.96
N GLY A 31 8.66 10.75 1.40
CA GLY A 31 9.29 9.67 0.63
C GLY A 31 9.47 8.38 1.45
N SER A 32 10.00 8.51 2.67
CA SER A 32 10.22 7.38 3.58
C SER A 32 8.91 6.69 3.96
N LYS A 33 7.84 7.44 4.18
CA LYS A 33 6.50 6.92 4.47
C LYS A 33 5.94 6.13 3.28
N ILE A 34 6.05 6.68 2.06
CA ILE A 34 5.61 6.01 0.83
C ILE A 34 6.35 4.68 0.65
N ASP A 35 7.64 4.68 0.92
CA ASP A 35 8.49 3.51 0.81
C ASP A 35 8.18 2.42 1.84
N ALA A 36 7.92 2.83 3.08
CA ALA A 36 7.48 1.92 4.13
C ALA A 36 6.13 1.28 3.79
N GLN A 37 5.14 2.07 3.34
CA GLN A 37 3.83 1.58 2.94
C GLN A 37 3.92 0.59 1.78
N ALA A 38 4.71 0.90 0.74
CA ALA A 38 4.91 0.00 -0.38
C ALA A 38 5.54 -1.34 0.06
N SER A 39 6.50 -1.32 0.98
CA SER A 39 7.16 -2.52 1.50
C SER A 39 6.20 -3.37 2.33
N GLU A 40 5.36 -2.72 3.14
CA GLU A 40 4.31 -3.37 3.92
C GLU A 40 3.31 -4.10 3.02
N TYR A 41 2.83 -3.46 1.94
CA TYR A 41 1.92 -4.11 0.99
C TYR A 41 2.54 -5.31 0.28
N LEU A 42 3.82 -5.24 -0.06
CA LEU A 42 4.54 -6.38 -0.63
C LEU A 42 4.70 -7.53 0.37
N SER A 43 4.97 -7.21 1.64
CA SER A 43 5.00 -8.21 2.71
C SER A 43 3.64 -8.88 2.86
N GLN A 44 2.55 -8.12 3.00
CA GLN A 44 1.20 -8.65 3.16
C GLN A 44 0.76 -9.51 1.97
N SER A 45 0.96 -9.01 0.74
CA SER A 45 0.62 -9.76 -0.47
C SER A 45 1.42 -11.06 -0.59
N SER A 46 2.70 -11.06 -0.22
CA SER A 46 3.52 -12.28 -0.23
C SER A 46 3.06 -13.31 0.82
N GLN A 47 2.61 -12.86 1.98
CA GLN A 47 2.04 -13.73 3.02
C GLN A 47 0.74 -14.38 2.53
N ILE A 48 -0.14 -13.59 1.91
CA ILE A 48 -1.39 -14.06 1.32
C ILE A 48 -1.11 -15.05 0.18
N ALA A 49 -0.18 -14.73 -0.72
CA ALA A 49 0.18 -15.60 -1.85
C ALA A 49 0.66 -16.97 -1.36
N ARG A 50 1.56 -17.02 -0.37
CA ARG A 50 2.04 -18.27 0.21
C ARG A 50 0.93 -19.05 0.93
N ALA A 51 0.04 -18.36 1.63
CA ALA A 51 -1.11 -19.00 2.28
C ALA A 51 -2.08 -19.60 1.25
N ILE A 52 -2.31 -18.91 0.12
CA ILE A 52 -3.11 -19.43 -1.00
C ILE A 52 -2.44 -20.65 -1.63
N GLU A 53 -1.12 -20.59 -1.86
CA GLU A 53 -0.35 -21.71 -2.41
C GLU A 53 -0.44 -22.94 -1.51
N ALA A 54 -0.27 -22.77 -0.20
CA ALA A 54 -0.40 -23.86 0.78
C ALA A 54 -1.84 -24.42 0.80
N TYR A 55 -2.86 -23.56 0.89
CA TYR A 55 -4.25 -23.99 0.86
C TYR A 55 -4.59 -24.74 -0.44
N SER A 56 -4.11 -24.25 -1.58
CA SER A 56 -4.34 -24.86 -2.88
C SER A 56 -3.60 -26.19 -3.03
N SER A 57 -2.43 -26.32 -2.42
CA SER A 57 -1.68 -27.58 -2.39
C SER A 57 -2.43 -28.65 -1.61
N ASP A 58 -3.02 -28.29 -0.46
CA ASP A 58 -3.67 -29.25 0.43
C ASP A 58 -5.09 -29.59 0.00
N ASN A 59 -5.84 -28.65 -0.58
CA ASN A 59 -7.25 -28.82 -0.92
C ASN A 59 -7.51 -29.03 -2.42
N GLY A 60 -6.50 -28.87 -3.28
CA GLY A 60 -6.63 -28.95 -4.73
C GLY A 60 -7.52 -27.86 -5.35
N LYS A 61 -7.91 -26.85 -4.58
CA LYS A 61 -8.78 -25.74 -5.00
C LYS A 61 -8.30 -24.42 -4.41
N LEU A 62 -8.57 -23.33 -5.11
CA LEU A 62 -8.34 -21.99 -4.58
C LEU A 62 -9.33 -21.68 -3.45
N PRO A 63 -8.98 -20.79 -2.50
CA PRO A 63 -9.87 -20.35 -1.41
C PRO A 63 -10.94 -19.39 -1.92
N VAL A 64 -11.69 -19.80 -2.94
CA VAL A 64 -12.87 -19.11 -3.48
C VAL A 64 -14.01 -20.12 -3.48
N ASP A 65 -14.99 -19.92 -2.62
CA ASP A 65 -16.11 -20.85 -2.42
C ASP A 65 -17.33 -20.52 -3.29
N GLY A 66 -17.29 -19.41 -4.04
CA GLY A 66 -18.41 -18.96 -4.87
C GLY A 66 -19.61 -18.42 -4.07
N SER A 67 -19.61 -18.55 -2.75
CA SER A 67 -20.64 -18.03 -1.83
C SER A 67 -20.43 -16.57 -1.42
N GLY A 68 -19.45 -15.89 -2.02
CA GLY A 68 -19.15 -14.48 -1.74
C GLY A 68 -18.28 -14.28 -0.49
N THR A 69 -17.76 -15.36 0.11
CA THR A 69 -16.83 -15.28 1.23
C THR A 69 -15.48 -14.76 0.74
N GLN A 70 -14.87 -13.87 1.52
CA GLN A 70 -13.55 -13.34 1.17
C GLN A 70 -12.48 -14.44 1.29
N PRO A 71 -11.62 -14.65 0.28
CA PRO A 71 -10.56 -15.66 0.32
C PRO A 71 -9.66 -15.52 1.54
N VAL A 72 -9.38 -14.29 1.96
CA VAL A 72 -8.56 -14.01 3.15
C VAL A 72 -9.23 -14.53 4.42
N SER A 73 -10.56 -14.44 4.54
CA SER A 73 -11.27 -15.03 5.69
C SER A 73 -11.26 -16.56 5.68
N ILE A 74 -11.33 -17.18 4.50
CA ILE A 74 -11.23 -18.65 4.37
C ILE A 74 -9.84 -19.12 4.80
N LEU A 75 -8.79 -18.39 4.42
CA LEU A 75 -7.42 -18.72 4.81
C LEU A 75 -7.19 -18.60 6.33
N VAL A 76 -7.84 -17.63 6.98
CA VAL A 76 -7.79 -17.49 8.44
C VAL A 76 -8.59 -18.61 9.13
N SER A 77 -9.82 -18.86 8.69
CA SER A 77 -10.67 -19.90 9.29
C SER A 77 -10.10 -21.31 9.09
N SER A 78 -9.40 -21.54 7.97
CA SER A 78 -8.77 -22.82 7.64
C SER A 78 -7.37 -22.98 8.28
N GLY A 79 -6.89 -21.98 9.03
CA GLY A 79 -5.64 -22.05 9.79
C GLY A 79 -4.35 -21.78 8.99
N TYR A 80 -4.44 -21.41 7.71
CA TYR A 80 -3.28 -21.06 6.87
C TYR A 80 -2.75 -19.66 7.18
N MET A 81 -3.54 -18.82 7.84
CA MET A 81 -3.11 -17.54 8.41
C MET A 81 -3.64 -17.38 9.83
N LYS A 82 -2.82 -16.82 10.73
CA LYS A 82 -3.23 -16.51 12.10
C LYS A 82 -4.19 -15.31 12.16
N VAL A 83 -3.95 -14.32 11.32
CA VAL A 83 -4.71 -13.07 11.28
C VAL A 83 -4.78 -12.57 9.84
N ALA A 84 -5.90 -11.95 9.47
CA ALA A 84 -6.02 -11.29 8.19
C ALA A 84 -5.10 -10.05 8.17
N PRO A 85 -4.25 -9.87 7.14
CA PRO A 85 -3.50 -8.64 6.99
C PRO A 85 -4.45 -7.43 6.91
N PRO A 86 -4.09 -6.30 7.54
CA PRO A 86 -4.99 -5.14 7.63
C PRO A 86 -5.26 -4.49 6.25
N GLY A 87 -4.39 -4.72 5.26
CA GLY A 87 -4.43 -4.03 3.98
C GLY A 87 -3.84 -2.63 4.07
N GLY A 88 -4.27 -1.76 3.16
CA GLY A 88 -4.00 -0.33 3.20
C GLY A 88 -5.09 0.44 3.95
N ARG A 89 -5.97 1.13 3.23
CA ARG A 89 -7.14 1.80 3.86
C ARG A 89 -8.30 0.86 4.16
N SER A 90 -8.34 -0.28 3.48
CA SER A 90 -9.34 -1.32 3.73
C SER A 90 -8.68 -2.70 3.67
N PRO A 91 -9.34 -3.72 4.24
CA PRO A 91 -8.88 -5.10 4.09
C PRO A 91 -8.75 -5.50 2.63
N TRP A 92 -8.02 -6.59 2.39
CA TRP A 92 -7.91 -7.22 1.08
C TRP A 92 -9.25 -7.84 0.65
N ILE A 93 -9.77 -7.42 -0.49
CA ILE A 93 -11.07 -7.81 -1.03
C ILE A 93 -10.87 -8.56 -2.35
N TRP A 94 -11.63 -9.64 -2.54
CA TRP A 94 -11.69 -10.36 -3.80
C TRP A 94 -12.48 -9.60 -4.86
N SER A 95 -11.81 -9.29 -5.97
CA SER A 95 -12.45 -8.76 -7.18
C SER A 95 -12.70 -9.90 -8.16
N VAL A 96 -13.97 -10.14 -8.49
CA VAL A 96 -14.37 -11.13 -9.49
C VAL A 96 -13.93 -10.70 -10.89
N GLN A 97 -13.99 -9.41 -11.19
CA GLN A 97 -13.60 -8.83 -12.47
C GLN A 97 -12.09 -8.96 -12.71
N ALA A 98 -11.27 -8.61 -11.71
CA ALA A 98 -9.82 -8.67 -11.81
C ALA A 98 -9.26 -10.08 -11.53
N LYS A 99 -10.08 -11.01 -10.99
CA LYS A 99 -9.65 -12.32 -10.49
C LYS A 99 -8.46 -12.22 -9.54
N ALA A 100 -8.47 -11.21 -8.69
CA ALA A 100 -7.36 -10.83 -7.82
C ALA A 100 -7.85 -10.30 -6.47
N LEU A 101 -6.97 -10.35 -5.46
CA LEU A 101 -7.17 -9.68 -4.18
C LEU A 101 -6.64 -8.24 -4.28
N LEU A 102 -7.48 -7.28 -3.94
CA LEU A 102 -7.19 -5.85 -4.06
C LEU A 102 -7.33 -5.17 -2.70
N THR A 103 -6.46 -4.21 -2.42
CA THR A 103 -6.59 -3.28 -1.29
C THR A 103 -6.22 -1.87 -1.74
N PRO A 104 -6.95 -0.83 -1.31
CA PRO A 104 -6.59 0.56 -1.60
C PRO A 104 -5.33 0.93 -0.85
N ALA A 105 -4.26 1.22 -1.59
CA ALA A 105 -2.95 1.58 -1.07
C ALA A 105 -2.92 2.94 -0.34
N GLY A 106 -3.92 3.79 -0.53
CA GLY A 106 -3.97 5.15 0.02
C GLY A 106 -5.29 5.85 -0.31
N ALA A 107 -5.35 7.17 -0.08
CA ALA A 107 -6.47 7.97 -0.57
C ALA A 107 -6.40 8.14 -2.10
N ASP A 108 -7.52 8.50 -2.72
CA ASP A 108 -7.63 8.75 -4.17
C ASP A 108 -6.98 10.10 -4.52
N ASN A 109 -5.69 10.19 -4.26
CA ASN A 109 -4.87 11.37 -4.42
C ASN A 109 -3.48 10.98 -4.97
N ASN A 110 -2.68 12.00 -5.28
CA ASN A 110 -1.33 11.81 -5.80
C ASN A 110 -0.39 11.04 -4.85
N GLU A 111 -0.70 10.93 -3.55
CA GLU A 111 0.08 10.15 -2.59
C GLU A 111 -0.19 8.65 -2.76
N GLY A 112 -1.45 8.23 -2.87
CA GLY A 112 -1.84 6.84 -3.14
C GLY A 112 -1.24 6.32 -4.45
N THR A 113 -1.23 7.15 -5.49
CA THR A 113 -0.57 6.84 -6.76
C THR A 113 0.94 6.61 -6.58
N LYS A 114 1.63 7.45 -5.81
CA LYS A 114 3.07 7.31 -5.55
C LYS A 114 3.39 6.02 -4.79
N VAL A 115 2.59 5.67 -3.79
CA VAL A 115 2.73 4.41 -3.04
C VAL A 115 2.60 3.21 -3.96
N CYS A 116 1.62 3.25 -4.86
CA CYS A 116 1.43 2.14 -5.80
C CYS A 116 2.56 2.02 -6.83
N VAL A 117 3.05 3.14 -7.39
CA VAL A 117 4.23 3.13 -8.28
C VAL A 117 5.47 2.62 -7.53
N ALA A 118 5.66 3.02 -6.28
CA ALA A 118 6.78 2.55 -5.45
C ALA A 118 6.69 1.03 -5.18
N ALA A 119 5.49 0.50 -4.95
CA ALA A 119 5.26 -0.93 -4.81
C ALA A 119 5.56 -1.69 -6.12
N ARG A 120 5.09 -1.18 -7.28
CA ARG A 120 5.37 -1.76 -8.61
C ARG A 120 6.86 -1.79 -8.94
N LYS A 121 7.57 -0.71 -8.61
CA LYS A 121 9.03 -0.62 -8.80
C LYS A 121 9.76 -1.68 -7.97
N ARG A 122 9.37 -1.85 -6.71
CA ARG A 122 9.94 -2.87 -5.82
C ARG A 122 9.59 -4.30 -6.23
N ALA A 123 8.42 -4.51 -6.80
CA ALA A 123 8.00 -5.79 -7.37
C ALA A 123 8.69 -6.12 -8.71
N GLY A 124 9.56 -5.25 -9.23
CA GLY A 124 10.34 -5.51 -10.45
C GLY A 124 9.55 -5.47 -11.74
N MET A 125 8.43 -4.74 -11.79
CA MET A 125 7.57 -4.69 -12.98
C MET A 125 8.19 -3.87 -14.11
N ALA A 126 8.02 -4.34 -15.35
CA ALA A 126 8.61 -3.72 -16.54
C ALA A 126 8.18 -2.27 -16.75
N ASN A 127 6.93 -1.91 -16.43
CA ASN A 127 6.40 -0.55 -16.55
C ASN A 127 5.75 -0.09 -15.23
N PRO A 128 6.53 0.39 -14.24
CA PRO A 128 6.01 0.75 -12.92
C PRO A 128 5.16 2.02 -12.92
N THR A 129 5.29 2.88 -13.94
CA THR A 129 4.56 4.14 -14.11
C THR A 129 3.30 4.02 -14.97
N GLN A 130 3.17 2.95 -15.76
CA GLN A 130 1.95 2.67 -16.54
C GLN A 130 0.94 1.96 -15.66
N ILE A 131 0.25 2.77 -14.88
CA ILE A 131 -0.82 2.35 -13.99
C ILE A 131 -2.04 1.93 -14.81
N LYS A 132 -2.58 0.75 -14.51
CA LYS A 132 -3.81 0.22 -15.12
C LYS A 132 -4.96 0.21 -14.12
N ALA A 133 -6.13 0.31 -14.70
CA ALA A 133 -7.41 0.36 -14.03
C ALA A 133 -7.76 -0.96 -13.29
N CYS A 134 -8.17 -0.89 -12.01
CA CYS A 134 -8.63 -2.05 -11.21
C CYS A 134 -9.91 -2.71 -11.74
N ASP A 135 -10.73 -1.97 -12.46
CA ASP A 135 -11.98 -2.40 -13.08
C ASP A 135 -11.79 -2.88 -14.54
N GLY A 136 -10.56 -2.83 -15.07
CA GLY A 136 -10.26 -3.16 -16.46
C GLY A 136 -10.52 -2.02 -17.46
N SER A 137 -10.94 -0.83 -17.02
CA SER A 137 -11.14 0.37 -17.85
C SER A 137 -9.79 0.98 -18.26
N GLY A 138 -9.07 0.29 -19.13
CA GLY A 138 -7.70 0.65 -19.56
C GLY A 138 -6.90 -0.51 -20.13
N GLY A 139 -7.53 -1.69 -20.24
CA GLY A 139 -6.92 -2.93 -20.72
C GLY A 139 -6.88 -4.00 -19.63
N ALA A 140 -6.78 -5.27 -20.03
CA ALA A 140 -6.71 -6.37 -19.09
C ALA A 140 -5.49 -6.23 -18.17
N LEU A 141 -5.72 -6.28 -16.86
CA LEU A 141 -4.67 -6.51 -15.86
C LEU A 141 -4.06 -7.89 -16.15
N GLN A 142 -2.75 -7.95 -16.34
CA GLN A 142 -2.08 -9.25 -16.38
C GLN A 142 -2.14 -9.88 -14.97
N LYS A 143 -1.99 -11.21 -14.88
CA LYS A 143 -2.05 -11.96 -13.62
C LYS A 143 -1.08 -11.44 -12.54
N ALA A 144 -0.04 -10.70 -12.94
CA ALA A 144 0.95 -10.09 -12.08
C ALA A 144 0.84 -8.56 -11.99
N ASP A 145 -0.13 -7.90 -12.65
CA ASP A 145 -0.29 -6.44 -12.60
C ASP A 145 -1.11 -6.05 -11.36
N PRO A 146 -0.52 -5.41 -10.33
CA PRO A 146 -1.29 -4.74 -9.30
C PRO A 146 -1.96 -3.54 -9.94
N CYS A 147 -3.27 -3.46 -9.75
CA CYS A 147 -4.00 -2.30 -10.17
C CYS A 147 -3.73 -1.16 -9.18
N CYS A 148 -3.47 0.02 -9.73
CA CYS A 148 -3.38 1.25 -8.96
C CYS A 148 -4.52 2.10 -9.48
N LEU A 149 -5.64 2.22 -8.75
CA LEU A 149 -6.65 3.18 -9.18
C LEU A 149 -7.07 4.09 -8.05
N MET A 150 -7.25 5.35 -8.47
CA MET A 150 -8.26 6.27 -7.97
C MET A 150 -9.65 5.75 -8.34
#